data_AF-A0A6C0HFR2-F1
#
_entry.id   AF-A0A6C0HFR2-F1
#
_cell.length_a   1.000
_cell.length_b   1.000
_cell.length_c   1.000
_cell.angle_alpha   90.00
_cell.angle_beta   90.00
_cell.angle_gamma   90.00
#
_symmetry.space_group_name_H-M   'P 1'
#
loop_
_entity.id
_entity.type
_entity.pdbx_description
1 polymer ?
#
loop_
_entity_poly.entity_id
_entity_poly.type
_entity_poly.pdbx_seq_one_letter_code
_entity_poly.pdbx_strand_id
1 'polypeptide(L)'
;MTSIKLIFVFYCLKLEMQQIIAAGILYLLGVAIVLVLKPSIMFTEDGLWKEFGIGRNRNTHTWLPFWFFSILWALISYIIVTLIFSVYYVPKLQETQQLQSIQAMPSLSSVKSKRAKGVPMNLPDGYYIMNAHATGEAGGIPKYIYIGKGLPENTS
;
A
#
# COMPACT_ATOMS: atom_id res chain seq x y z
N MET A 1 -7.19 5.70 -17.64
CA MET A 1 -6.18 6.23 -16.69
C MET A 1 -6.78 7.01 -15.51
N THR A 2 -8.02 7.48 -15.60
CA THR A 2 -8.74 8.21 -14.53
C THR A 2 -9.25 7.30 -13.41
N SER A 3 -9.72 6.09 -13.72
CA SER A 3 -10.31 5.19 -12.71
C SER A 3 -9.30 4.66 -11.68
N ILE A 4 -8.04 4.42 -12.08
CA ILE A 4 -6.98 3.95 -11.16
C ILE A 4 -6.57 5.05 -10.17
N LYS A 5 -6.51 6.31 -10.62
CA LYS A 5 -6.24 7.46 -9.74
C LYS A 5 -7.35 7.65 -8.71
N LEU A 6 -8.61 7.47 -9.12
CA LEU A 6 -9.76 7.62 -8.23
C LEU A 6 -9.76 6.55 -7.12
N ILE A 7 -9.45 5.31 -7.48
CA ILE A 7 -9.34 4.20 -6.53
C ILE A 7 -8.20 4.47 -5.54
N PHE A 8 -7.03 4.88 -6.02
CA PHE A 8 -5.90 5.19 -5.16
C PHE A 8 -6.20 6.32 -4.15
N VAL A 9 -6.88 7.39 -4.61
CA VAL A 9 -7.32 8.49 -3.74
C VAL A 9 -8.30 8.00 -2.66
N PHE A 10 -9.25 7.14 -3.02
CA PHE A 10 -10.24 6.61 -2.09
C PHE A 10 -9.62 5.70 -1.02
N TYR A 11 -8.65 4.87 -1.39
CA TYR A 11 -7.91 4.04 -0.45
C TYR A 11 -7.00 4.86 0.46
N CYS A 12 -6.34 5.88 -0.08
CA CYS A 12 -5.54 6.81 0.72
C CYS A 12 -6.43 7.54 1.75
N LEU A 13 -7.57 8.07 1.32
CA LEU A 13 -8.51 8.80 2.18
C LEU A 13 -9.13 7.91 3.28
N LYS A 14 -9.39 6.63 2.98
CA LYS A 14 -9.87 5.66 3.98
C LYS A 14 -8.81 5.39 5.06
N LEU A 15 -7.53 5.37 4.67
CA LEU A 15 -6.42 5.15 5.58
C LEU A 15 -6.24 6.33 6.55
N GLU A 16 -6.30 7.56 6.03
CA GLU A 16 -6.22 8.81 6.80
C GLU A 16 -7.37 8.94 7.81
N MET A 17 -8.59 8.56 7.41
CA MET A 17 -9.76 8.62 8.30
C MET A 17 -9.59 7.70 9.52
N GLN A 18 -9.01 6.51 9.35
CA GLN A 18 -8.76 5.59 10.47
C GLN A 18 -7.73 6.15 11.46
N GLN A 19 -6.69 6.83 10.98
CA GLN A 19 -5.68 7.45 11.82
C GLN A 19 -6.27 8.56 12.69
N ILE A 20 -7.09 9.44 12.10
CA ILE A 20 -7.74 10.52 12.84
C ILE A 20 -8.68 9.97 13.92
N ILE A 21 -9.47 8.93 13.60
CA ILE A 21 -10.37 8.30 14.57
C ILE A 21 -9.57 7.68 15.73
N ALA A 22 -8.51 6.93 15.42
CA ALA A 22 -7.65 6.33 16.45
C ALA A 22 -7.00 7.38 17.34
N ALA A 23 -6.50 8.47 16.75
CA ALA A 23 -5.94 9.61 17.50
C ALA A 23 -7.00 10.29 18.37
N GLY A 24 -8.22 10.45 17.88
CA GLY A 24 -9.35 10.99 18.63
C GLY A 24 -9.73 10.13 19.84
N ILE A 25 -9.75 8.80 19.69
CA ILE A 25 -10.01 7.88 20.80
C ILE A 25 -8.90 7.97 21.86
N LEU A 26 -7.63 7.99 21.44
CA LEU A 26 -6.49 8.12 22.34
C LEU A 26 -6.51 9.47 23.09
N TYR A 27 -6.87 10.54 22.39
CA TYR A 27 -7.06 11.87 22.96
C TYR A 27 -8.14 11.85 24.06
N LEU A 28 -9.33 11.31 23.75
CA LEU A 28 -10.45 11.23 24.70
C LEU A 28 -10.08 10.40 25.94
N LEU A 29 -9.36 9.29 25.75
CA LEU A 29 -8.91 8.45 26.84
C LEU A 29 -7.97 9.20 27.78
N GLY A 30 -6.99 9.94 27.25
CA GLY A 30 -6.09 10.73 28.09
C GLY A 30 -6.79 11.90 28.80
N VAL A 31 -7.72 12.58 28.13
CA VAL A 31 -8.53 13.62 28.77
C VAL A 31 -9.38 13.03 29.91
N ALA A 32 -10.02 11.88 29.68
CA ALA A 32 -10.79 11.19 30.70
C ALA A 32 -9.93 10.82 31.92
N ILE A 33 -8.72 10.31 31.71
CA ILE A 33 -7.78 10.00 32.79
C ILE A 33 -7.48 11.26 33.63
N VAL A 34 -7.19 12.40 32.99
CA VAL A 34 -6.89 13.65 33.71
C VAL A 34 -8.11 14.16 34.50
N LEU A 35 -9.32 14.03 33.95
CA LEU A 35 -10.55 14.42 34.63
C LEU A 35 -10.87 13.53 35.83
N VAL A 36 -10.48 12.25 35.79
CA VAL A 36 -10.66 11.31 36.91
C VAL A 36 -9.59 11.53 37.99
N LEU A 37 -8.32 11.67 37.59
CA LEU A 37 -7.20 11.84 38.52
C LEU A 37 -7.18 13.22 39.17
N LYS A 38 -7.80 14.23 38.55
CA LYS A 38 -7.87 15.62 39.03
C LYS A 38 -6.55 16.11 39.63
N PRO A 39 -5.45 16.13 38.85
CA PRO A 39 -4.14 16.46 39.40
C PRO A 39 -4.12 17.86 40.01
N SER A 40 -3.48 18.00 41.18
CA SER A 40 -3.39 19.26 41.96
C SER A 40 -2.72 20.43 41.23
N ILE A 41 -2.09 20.16 40.07
CA ILE A 41 -1.52 21.19 39.20
C ILE A 41 -2.58 21.98 38.43
N MET A 42 -3.71 21.36 38.09
CA MET A 42 -4.82 21.95 37.31
C MET A 42 -6.11 22.08 38.11
N PHE A 43 -6.25 21.29 39.19
CA PHE A 43 -7.43 21.26 40.05
C PHE A 43 -7.12 21.78 41.44
N THR A 44 -8.08 22.51 42.00
CA THR A 44 -8.12 22.88 43.42
C THR A 44 -8.49 21.67 44.29
N GLU A 45 -8.30 21.76 45.61
CA GLU A 45 -8.73 20.70 46.54
C GLU A 45 -10.25 20.46 46.48
N ASP A 46 -11.01 21.51 46.16
CA ASP A 46 -12.45 21.46 45.94
C ASP A 46 -12.84 20.83 44.58
N GLY A 47 -11.86 20.48 43.74
CA GLY A 47 -12.07 19.90 42.42
C GLY A 47 -12.52 20.89 41.34
N LEU A 48 -12.49 22.19 41.63
CA LEU A 48 -12.67 23.26 40.65
C LEU A 48 -11.40 23.44 39.80
N TRP A 49 -11.57 23.88 38.57
CA TRP A 49 -10.45 24.18 37.67
C TRP A 49 -9.73 25.43 38.16
N LYS A 50 -8.39 25.38 38.21
CA LYS A 50 -7.57 26.55 38.52
C LYS A 50 -7.60 27.54 37.36
N GLU A 51 -7.66 28.82 37.69
CA GLU A 51 -7.58 29.89 36.71
C GLU A 51 -6.15 30.05 36.20
N PHE A 52 -5.99 30.57 34.98
CA PHE A 52 -4.67 30.89 34.46
C PHE A 52 -4.10 32.12 35.18
N GLY A 53 -2.89 32.01 35.72
CA GLY A 53 -2.20 33.17 36.28
C GLY A 53 -0.74 32.90 36.67
N ILE A 54 0.11 33.89 36.42
CA ILE A 54 1.53 33.88 36.78
C ILE A 54 1.72 34.82 37.97
N GLY A 55 2.46 34.40 39.00
CA GLY A 55 2.78 35.25 40.16
C GLY A 55 1.65 35.49 41.15
N ARG A 56 0.57 34.68 41.12
CA ARG A 56 -0.52 34.69 42.10
C ARG A 56 -0.44 33.50 43.06
N ASN A 57 -1.42 33.36 43.96
CA ASN A 57 -1.52 32.25 44.89
C ASN A 57 -1.60 30.91 44.13
N ARG A 58 -0.64 30.01 44.40
CA ARG A 58 -0.46 28.70 43.76
C ARG A 58 -1.65 27.74 43.96
N ASN A 59 -2.47 28.01 44.96
CA ASN A 59 -3.64 27.20 45.27
C ASN A 59 -4.83 27.49 44.34
N THR A 60 -4.93 28.71 43.81
CA THR A 60 -6.04 29.13 42.94
C THR A 60 -5.63 29.29 41.47
N HIS A 61 -4.35 29.60 41.22
CA HIS A 61 -3.85 29.87 39.88
C HIS A 61 -2.86 28.81 39.41
N THR A 62 -2.93 28.48 38.13
CA THR A 62 -1.99 27.59 37.45
C THR A 62 -1.34 28.29 36.26
N TRP A 63 -0.09 27.91 35.99
CA TRP A 63 0.62 28.31 34.78
C TRP A 63 0.20 27.47 33.57
N LEU A 64 -0.42 26.31 33.81
CA LEU A 64 -0.82 25.35 32.78
C LEU A 64 -2.33 25.08 32.87
N PRO A 65 -3.17 25.82 32.13
CA PRO A 65 -4.62 25.66 32.17
C PRO A 65 -5.05 24.40 31.40
N PHE A 66 -6.23 23.88 31.72
CA PHE A 66 -6.76 22.64 31.14
C PHE A 66 -6.86 22.68 29.60
N TRP A 67 -7.22 23.83 29.02
CA TRP A 67 -7.29 23.98 27.56
C TRP A 67 -5.92 23.82 26.90
N PHE A 68 -4.85 24.30 27.54
CA PHE A 68 -3.49 24.18 27.02
C PHE A 68 -3.01 22.73 27.05
N PHE A 69 -3.29 22.04 28.17
CA PHE A 69 -3.09 20.60 28.25
C PHE A 69 -3.82 19.87 27.12
N SER A 70 -5.09 20.21 26.88
CA SER A 70 -5.92 19.54 25.85
C SER A 70 -5.32 19.69 24.45
N ILE A 71 -4.88 20.89 24.07
CA ILE A 71 -4.24 21.13 22.77
C ILE A 71 -2.94 20.33 22.66
N LEU A 72 -2.09 20.37 23.68
CA LEU A 72 -0.81 19.66 23.68
C LEU A 72 -1.03 18.14 23.61
N TRP A 73 -2.01 17.63 24.36
CA TRP A 73 -2.38 16.22 24.36
C TRP A 73 -2.93 15.75 23.02
N ALA A 74 -3.71 16.59 22.33
CA ALA A 74 -4.21 16.29 20.98
C ALA A 74 -3.05 16.12 19.97
N LEU A 75 -2.05 17.01 20.00
CA LEU A 75 -0.87 16.91 19.15
C LEU A 75 -0.06 15.65 19.46
N ILE A 76 0.20 15.37 20.74
CA ILE A 76 0.92 14.16 21.17
C ILE A 76 0.17 12.90 20.73
N SER A 77 -1.16 12.86 20.93
CA SER A 77 -1.99 11.71 20.54
C SER A 77 -1.90 11.43 19.04
N TYR A 78 -1.94 12.48 18.21
CA TYR A 78 -1.77 12.36 16.76
C TYR A 78 -0.38 11.83 16.39
N ILE A 79 0.68 12.37 17.00
CA ILE A 79 2.06 11.92 16.75
C ILE A 79 2.23 10.44 17.13
N ILE A 80 1.72 10.03 18.30
CA ILE A 80 1.79 8.64 18.76
C ILE A 80 1.11 7.70 17.76
N VAL A 81 -0.12 8.03 17.34
CA VAL A 81 -0.86 7.20 16.38
C VAL A 81 -0.15 7.17 15.02
N THR A 82 0.39 8.29 14.58
CA THR A 82 1.18 8.36 13.33
C THR A 82 2.41 7.46 13.39
N LEU A 83 3.15 7.46 14.52
CA LEU A 83 4.32 6.61 14.70
C LEU A 83 3.96 5.12 14.74
N ILE A 84 2.91 4.77 15.48
CA ILE A 84 2.35 3.40 15.51
C ILE A 84 2.00 2.98 14.08
N PHE A 85 1.24 3.79 13.36
CA PHE A 85 0.83 3.48 12.00
C PHE A 85 2.03 3.31 11.06
N SER A 86 3.04 4.17 11.17
CA SER A 86 4.28 4.05 10.39
C SER A 86 4.97 2.69 10.62
N VAL A 87 5.09 2.26 11.88
CA VAL A 87 5.74 0.99 12.22
C VAL A 87 4.94 -0.23 11.74
N TYR A 88 3.61 -0.22 11.86
CA TYR A 88 2.78 -1.40 11.54
C TYR A 88 2.40 -1.52 10.06
N TYR A 89 2.25 -0.41 9.32
CA TYR A 89 1.70 -0.45 7.96
C TYR A 89 2.78 -0.42 6.87
N VAL A 90 3.93 0.21 7.10
CA VAL A 90 5.03 0.24 6.11
C VAL A 90 5.56 -1.16 5.78
N PRO A 91 5.80 -2.08 6.74
CA PRO A 91 6.30 -3.42 6.41
C PRO A 91 5.27 -4.27 5.67
N LYS A 92 3.98 -4.10 5.99
CA LYS A 92 2.88 -4.90 5.44
C LYS A 92 2.66 -4.68 3.93
N LEU A 93 3.02 -3.49 3.43
CA LEU A 93 2.93 -3.19 2.00
C LEU A 93 4.03 -3.89 1.18
N GLN A 94 5.22 -4.09 1.76
CA GLN A 94 6.32 -4.78 1.08
C GLN A 94 6.02 -6.27 0.88
N GLU A 95 5.43 -6.93 1.89
CA GLU A 95 5.07 -8.35 1.80
C GLU A 95 4.00 -8.61 0.73
N THR A 96 3.04 -7.68 0.60
CA THR A 96 1.96 -7.79 -0.41
C THR A 96 2.48 -7.62 -1.84
N GLN A 97 3.48 -6.76 -2.06
CA GLN A 97 4.08 -6.58 -3.39
C GLN A 97 4.89 -7.80 -3.85
N GLN A 98 5.54 -8.52 -2.93
CA GLN A 98 6.30 -9.72 -3.26
C GLN A 98 5.40 -10.91 -3.63
N LEU A 99 4.24 -11.05 -3.00
CA LEU A 99 3.26 -12.09 -3.37
C LEU A 99 2.68 -11.89 -4.78
N GLN A 100 2.48 -10.64 -5.21
CA GLN A 100 1.96 -10.34 -6.55
C GLN A 100 3.01 -10.51 -7.65
N SER A 101 4.30 -10.26 -7.38
CA SER A 101 5.36 -10.49 -8.37
C SER A 101 5.63 -11.98 -8.63
N ILE A 102 5.37 -12.86 -7.65
CA ILE A 102 5.45 -14.32 -7.83
C ILE A 102 4.34 -14.85 -8.74
N GLN A 103 3.14 -14.24 -8.71
CA GLN A 103 2.03 -14.61 -9.61
C GLN A 103 2.08 -13.94 -10.99
N ALA A 104 2.91 -12.90 -11.15
CA ALA A 104 3.13 -12.22 -12.43
C ALA A 104 4.19 -12.91 -13.31
N MET A 105 4.88 -13.95 -12.82
CA MET A 105 5.56 -14.86 -13.74
C MET A 105 4.50 -15.49 -14.62
N PRO A 106 4.56 -15.37 -15.95
CA PRO A 106 3.76 -16.22 -16.80
C PRO A 106 4.20 -17.63 -16.45
N SER A 107 3.35 -18.36 -15.74
CA SER A 107 3.45 -19.81 -15.71
C SER A 107 3.60 -20.19 -17.18
N LEU A 108 4.65 -20.94 -17.50
CA LEU A 108 4.84 -21.57 -18.79
C LEU A 108 3.75 -22.64 -18.92
N SER A 109 2.49 -22.21 -18.91
CA SER A 109 1.33 -22.99 -19.21
C SER A 109 1.49 -23.26 -20.69
N SER A 110 1.93 -24.47 -21.00
CA SER A 110 1.81 -25.08 -22.31
C SER A 110 0.50 -24.61 -22.91
N VAL A 111 0.59 -23.71 -23.89
CA VAL A 111 -0.55 -23.27 -24.66
C VAL A 111 -1.08 -24.54 -25.31
N LYS A 112 -2.14 -25.13 -24.72
CA LYS A 112 -3.02 -26.05 -25.43
C LYS A 112 -3.69 -25.21 -26.51
N SER A 113 -2.93 -24.99 -27.58
CA SER A 113 -3.45 -24.58 -28.87
C SER A 113 -4.52 -25.61 -29.19
N LYS A 114 -5.78 -25.16 -29.23
CA LYS A 114 -6.85 -25.89 -29.89
C LYS A 114 -6.45 -25.96 -31.36
N ARG A 115 -5.63 -26.95 -31.70
CA ARG A 115 -5.19 -27.23 -33.06
C ARG A 115 -6.45 -27.59 -33.83
N ALA A 116 -6.86 -26.68 -34.70
CA ALA A 116 -7.86 -26.93 -35.70
C ALA A 116 -7.50 -28.24 -36.41
N LYS A 117 -8.51 -29.09 -36.54
CA LYS A 117 -8.49 -30.35 -37.27
C LYS A 117 -8.07 -30.06 -38.72
N GLY A 118 -6.82 -30.38 -39.07
CA GLY A 118 -6.29 -30.07 -40.39
C GLY A 118 -4.92 -30.70 -40.63
N VAL A 119 -4.94 -31.81 -41.38
CA VAL A 119 -3.85 -32.45 -42.11
C VAL A 119 -2.77 -33.16 -41.26
N PRO A 120 -2.65 -34.51 -41.34
CA PRO A 120 -1.52 -35.23 -40.77
C PRO A 120 -0.27 -34.95 -41.63
N MET A 121 0.49 -33.92 -41.30
CA MET A 121 1.82 -33.76 -41.87
C MET A 121 2.82 -34.54 -41.03
N ASN A 122 3.38 -35.59 -41.64
CA ASN A 122 4.60 -36.28 -41.20
C ASN A 122 5.79 -35.35 -41.48
N LEU A 123 6.04 -34.40 -40.57
CA LEU A 123 7.18 -33.49 -40.65
C LEU A 123 8.37 -34.12 -39.90
N PRO A 124 9.58 -34.16 -40.50
CA PRO A 124 10.79 -34.57 -39.79
C PRO A 124 11.11 -33.64 -38.61
N ASP A 125 11.50 -34.21 -37.47
CA ASP A 125 11.96 -33.41 -36.33
C ASP A 125 13.21 -32.60 -36.70
N GLY A 126 13.15 -31.28 -36.54
CA GLY A 126 14.28 -30.35 -36.72
C GLY A 126 13.84 -28.89 -36.75
N TYR A 127 14.78 -27.99 -37.08
CA TYR A 127 14.57 -26.55 -37.06
C TYR A 127 13.94 -26.05 -38.36
N TYR A 128 12.94 -25.18 -38.20
CA TYR A 128 12.23 -24.53 -39.29
C TYR A 128 12.34 -23.01 -39.15
N ILE A 129 12.71 -22.30 -40.23
CA ILE A 129 12.66 -20.83 -40.27
C ILE A 129 11.53 -20.40 -41.18
N MET A 130 10.81 -19.37 -40.73
CA MET A 130 9.74 -18.72 -41.50
C MET A 130 10.37 -17.92 -42.64
N ASN A 131 10.01 -18.24 -43.87
CA ASN A 131 10.42 -17.43 -45.02
C ASN A 131 9.42 -16.27 -45.18
N ALA A 132 9.80 -15.09 -44.71
CA ALA A 132 8.95 -13.89 -44.79
C ALA A 132 8.67 -13.47 -46.24
N HIS A 133 9.61 -13.69 -47.16
CA HIS A 133 9.47 -13.32 -48.57
C HIS A 133 8.42 -14.19 -49.28
N ALA A 134 8.49 -15.51 -49.06
CA ALA A 134 7.53 -16.46 -49.63
C ALA A 134 6.14 -16.40 -48.97
N THR A 135 6.06 -15.91 -47.73
CA THR A 135 4.80 -15.74 -46.99
C THR A 135 3.97 -14.56 -47.52
N GLY A 136 4.63 -13.50 -48.00
CA GLY A 136 3.97 -12.35 -48.61
C GLY A 136 3.33 -12.66 -49.97
N GLU A 137 3.96 -13.52 -50.77
CA GLU A 137 3.47 -13.88 -52.11
C GLU A 137 2.31 -14.90 -52.07
N ALA A 138 2.22 -15.73 -51.03
CA ALA A 138 1.22 -16.79 -50.90
C ALA A 138 -0.05 -16.37 -50.11
N GLY A 139 -0.41 -15.08 -50.12
CA GLY A 139 -1.65 -14.59 -49.52
C GLY A 139 -1.71 -14.67 -47.99
N GLY A 140 -0.55 -14.60 -47.31
CA GLY A 140 -0.49 -14.54 -45.84
C GLY A 140 -0.46 -15.90 -45.14
N ILE A 141 -0.27 -17.00 -45.88
CA ILE A 141 -0.06 -18.32 -45.28
C ILE A 141 1.43 -18.49 -44.96
N PRO A 142 1.83 -18.63 -43.68
CA PRO A 142 3.23 -18.73 -43.29
C PRO A 142 3.88 -20.00 -43.87
N LYS A 143 4.94 -19.81 -44.66
CA LYS A 143 5.71 -20.92 -45.26
C LYS A 143 7.02 -21.10 -44.52
N TYR A 144 7.27 -22.32 -44.07
CA TYR A 144 8.45 -22.70 -43.30
C TYR A 144 9.42 -23.52 -44.16
N ILE A 145 10.72 -23.26 -44.03
CA ILE A 145 11.79 -24.03 -44.67
C ILE A 145 12.53 -24.82 -43.58
N TYR A 146 12.71 -26.12 -43.82
CA TYR A 146 13.44 -27.02 -42.93
C TYR A 146 14.96 -26.83 -43.09
N ILE A 147 15.67 -26.66 -41.96
CA ILE A 147 17.11 -26.38 -41.93
C ILE A 147 17.92 -27.61 -41.52
N GLY A 148 17.36 -28.50 -40.70
CA GLY A 148 18.04 -29.68 -40.20
C GLY A 148 17.90 -29.88 -38.70
N LYS A 149 18.57 -30.89 -38.15
CA LYS A 149 18.49 -31.29 -36.74
C LYS A 149 19.43 -30.54 -35.79
N GLY A 150 20.31 -29.67 -36.31
CA GLY A 150 21.29 -28.90 -35.54
C GLY A 150 20.90 -27.44 -35.37
N LEU A 151 21.30 -26.83 -34.24
CA LEU A 151 21.22 -25.39 -34.01
C LEU A 151 21.99 -24.65 -35.12
N PRO A 152 21.42 -23.58 -35.73
CA PRO A 152 22.19 -22.77 -36.66
C PRO A 152 23.35 -22.09 -35.91
N GLU A 153 24.57 -22.48 -36.26
CA GLU A 153 25.79 -21.82 -35.77
C GLU A 153 25.78 -20.38 -36.31
N ASN A 154 25.93 -19.41 -35.41
CA ASN A 154 25.79 -17.99 -35.70
C ASN A 154 27.03 -17.46 -36.46
N THR A 155 27.15 -17.75 -37.74
CA THR A 155 28.13 -17.03 -38.57
C THR A 155 27.64 -15.60 -38.81
N SER A 156 28.28 -14.66 -38.11
CA SER A 156 28.22 -13.20 -38.27
C SER A 156 28.68 -12.74 -39.65
#